data_AF-A0A7V5YRT6-F1
#
_entry.id   AF-A0A7V5YRT6-F1
#
_cell.length_a   1.000
_cell.length_b   1.000
_cell.length_c   1.000
_cell.angle_alpha   90.00
_cell.angle_beta   90.00
_cell.angle_gamma   90.00
#
_symmetry.space_group_name_H-M   'P 1'
#
loop_
_entity.id
_entity.type
_entity.pdbx_description
1 polymer ?
#
loop_
_entity_poly.entity_id
_entity_poly.type
_entity_poly.pdbx_seq_one_letter_code
_entity_poly.pdbx_strand_id
1 'polypeptide(L)'
;MPPPAGGIQSPSFSTRTVQTQVTVRDGDTIAIGGIINHTDTYSSAGVPLLHRIPILGHAFGAKSRSHERTELVVFMTPHVIYDTDQVLDATWELRTRFQKLQRLIQE
;
A
#
# COMPACT_ATOMS: atom_id res chain seq x y z
N MET A 1 -14.25 23.03 0.97
CA MET A 1 -14.26 23.18 -0.50
C MET A 1 -12.86 22.94 -1.02
N PRO A 2 -12.65 22.06 -2.02
CA PRO A 2 -11.38 21.97 -2.71
C PRO A 2 -11.22 23.15 -3.69
N PRO A 3 -9.98 23.66 -3.91
CA PRO A 3 -9.71 24.72 -4.89
C PRO A 3 -9.79 24.20 -6.34
N PRO A 4 -10.08 25.08 -7.33
CA PRO A 4 -10.17 24.73 -8.74
C PRO A 4 -8.80 24.32 -9.29
N ALA A 5 -8.73 23.14 -9.92
CA ALA A 5 -7.53 22.60 -10.55
C ALA A 5 -7.18 23.37 -11.83
N GLY A 6 -6.46 24.49 -11.68
CA GLY A 6 -5.65 25.05 -12.74
C GLY A 6 -4.43 24.16 -12.94
N GLY A 7 -4.25 23.67 -14.17
CA GLY A 7 -3.24 22.67 -14.55
C GLY A 7 -1.79 23.12 -14.39
N ILE A 8 -1.29 23.08 -13.16
CA ILE A 8 0.12 22.81 -12.91
C ILE A 8 0.18 21.34 -12.50
N GLN A 9 0.58 20.47 -13.43
CA GLN A 9 0.90 19.07 -13.14
C GLN A 9 2.21 19.02 -12.35
N SER A 10 2.15 19.47 -11.10
CA SER A 10 3.15 19.08 -10.12
C SER A 10 2.88 17.62 -9.77
N PRO A 11 3.85 16.71 -9.93
CA PRO A 11 3.66 15.32 -9.52
C PRO A 11 3.30 15.30 -8.02
N SER A 12 2.13 14.76 -7.69
CA SER A 12 1.75 14.56 -6.29
C SER A 12 2.45 13.30 -5.79
N PHE A 13 3.50 13.48 -4.99
CA PHE A 13 4.14 12.35 -4.32
C PHE A 13 3.32 11.99 -3.07
N SER A 14 2.74 10.79 -3.06
CA SER A 14 2.14 10.23 -1.84
C SER A 14 3.25 9.63 -0.99
N THR A 15 3.83 10.45 -0.11
CA THR A 15 4.87 10.00 0.83
C THR A 15 4.22 9.57 2.14
N ARG A 16 4.47 8.33 2.58
CA ARG A 16 4.11 7.83 3.90
C ARG A 16 5.38 7.71 4.73
N THR A 17 5.60 8.62 5.68
CA THR A 17 6.77 8.62 6.57
C THR A 17 6.36 8.19 7.97
N VAL A 18 7.14 7.29 8.59
CA VAL A 18 6.94 6.81 9.96
C VAL A 18 8.28 6.87 10.69
N GLN A 19 8.37 7.63 11.79
CA GLN A 19 9.55 7.70 12.66
C GLN A 19 9.27 6.94 13.95
N THR A 20 10.05 5.89 14.21
CA THR A 20 9.95 5.05 15.42
C THR A 20 11.35 4.70 15.91
N GLN A 21 11.53 4.52 17.21
CA GLN A 21 12.78 4.07 17.81
C GLN A 21 12.55 2.70 18.47
N VAL A 22 13.30 1.71 18.04
CA VAL A 22 13.15 0.30 18.45
C VAL A 22 14.51 -0.30 18.78
N THR A 23 14.57 -1.15 19.80
CA THR A 23 15.78 -1.91 20.17
C THR A 23 15.49 -3.39 19.96
N VAL A 24 16.23 -4.01 19.06
CA VAL A 24 16.00 -5.38 18.57
C VAL A 24 17.34 -6.09 18.39
N ARG A 25 17.32 -7.41 18.45
CA ARG A 25 18.52 -8.23 18.22
C ARG A 25 18.72 -8.45 16.72
N ASP A 26 19.96 -8.78 16.36
CA ASP A 26 20.31 -9.18 14.99
C ASP A 26 19.46 -10.37 14.53
N GLY A 27 18.84 -10.26 13.35
CA GLY A 27 18.01 -11.31 12.75
C GLY A 27 16.58 -11.43 13.29
N ASP A 28 16.20 -10.69 14.34
CA ASP A 28 14.83 -10.75 14.89
C ASP A 28 13.88 -9.86 14.08
N THR A 29 12.88 -10.46 13.43
CA THR A 29 11.84 -9.73 12.70
C THR A 29 10.85 -9.08 13.66
N ILE A 30 10.65 -7.76 13.51
CA ILE A 30 9.65 -7.01 14.28
C ILE A 30 8.64 -6.30 13.39
N ALA A 31 7.42 -6.12 13.91
CA ALA A 31 6.42 -5.25 13.31
C ALA A 31 6.67 -3.82 13.81
N ILE A 32 7.02 -2.90 12.91
CA ILE A 32 7.29 -1.50 13.24
C ILE A 32 5.99 -0.70 13.35
N GLY A 33 4.97 -1.11 12.60
CA GLY A 33 3.67 -0.49 12.64
C GLY A 33 2.74 -0.98 11.53
N GLY A 34 1.57 -0.38 11.49
CA GLY A 34 0.57 -0.64 10.47
C GLY A 34 -0.46 0.48 10.40
N ILE A 35 -1.16 0.57 9.27
CA ILE A 35 -2.26 1.52 9.07
C ILE A 35 -3.49 0.70 8.71
N ILE A 36 -4.58 0.94 9.43
CA ILE A 36 -5.90 0.39 9.12
C ILE A 36 -6.71 1.54 8.53
N ASN A 37 -7.04 1.45 7.25
CA ASN A 37 -7.91 2.41 6.58
C ASN A 37 -9.29 1.79 6.37
N HIS A 38 -10.33 2.54 6.75
CA HIS A 38 -11.72 2.14 6.57
C HIS A 38 -12.47 3.25 5.84
N THR A 39 -13.02 2.92 4.68
CA THR A 39 -13.80 3.83 3.85
C THR A 39 -15.23 3.32 3.74
N ASP A 40 -16.15 4.01 4.41
CA ASP A 40 -17.59 3.84 4.28
C ASP A 40 -18.13 4.80 3.21
N THR A 41 -18.68 4.28 2.12
CA THR A 41 -19.35 5.11 1.10
C THR A 41 -20.85 4.82 1.08
N TYR A 42 -21.66 5.84 1.37
CA TYR A 42 -23.10 5.80 1.23
C TYR A 42 -23.52 6.66 0.04
N SER A 43 -24.14 6.06 -0.97
CA SER A 43 -24.75 6.79 -2.07
C SER A 43 -26.24 6.45 -2.16
N SER A 44 -27.04 7.47 -2.47
CA SER A 44 -28.47 7.31 -2.71
C SER A 44 -28.83 8.09 -3.97
N ALA A 45 -29.38 7.40 -4.95
CA ALA A 45 -29.93 7.98 -6.17
C ALA A 45 -31.43 7.63 -6.23
N GLY A 46 -32.28 8.53 -6.69
CA GLY A 46 -33.70 8.25 -6.77
C GLY A 46 -34.54 9.47 -7.09
N VAL A 47 -35.81 9.25 -7.38
CA VAL A 47 -36.75 10.35 -7.69
C VAL A 47 -36.99 11.18 -6.43
N PRO A 48 -36.83 12.52 -6.49
CA PRO A 48 -37.16 13.41 -5.38
C PRO A 48 -38.59 13.15 -4.87
N LEU A 49 -38.81 13.26 -3.55
CA LEU A 49 -40.05 12.90 -2.82
C LEU A 49 -40.38 11.41 -2.77
N LEU A 50 -40.46 10.70 -3.90
CA LEU A 50 -40.92 9.30 -3.96
C LEU A 50 -39.96 8.31 -3.26
N HIS A 51 -38.64 8.53 -3.36
CA HIS A 51 -37.66 7.62 -2.75
C HIS A 51 -37.67 7.66 -1.20
N ARG A 52 -38.27 8.69 -0.58
CA ARG A 52 -38.31 8.85 0.88
C ARG A 52 -39.52 8.17 1.54
N ILE A 53 -40.46 7.63 0.76
CA ILE A 53 -41.65 6.95 1.31
C ILE A 53 -41.24 5.59 1.89
N PRO A 54 -41.43 5.32 3.19
CA PRO A 54 -41.21 3.99 3.74
C PRO A 54 -42.14 2.99 3.01
N ILE A 55 -41.62 1.83 2.62
CA ILE A 55 -42.28 0.77 1.80
C ILE A 55 -42.16 0.96 0.29
N LEU A 56 -42.53 2.10 -0.30
CA LEU A 56 -42.49 2.31 -1.77
C LEU A 56 -41.16 2.88 -2.29
N GLY A 57 -40.37 3.51 -1.41
CA GLY A 57 -39.15 4.23 -1.80
C GLY A 57 -38.03 3.37 -2.40
N HIS A 58 -38.04 2.05 -2.15
CA HIS A 58 -37.07 1.11 -2.74
C HIS A 58 -37.30 0.86 -4.23
N ALA A 59 -38.52 1.06 -4.75
CA ALA A 59 -38.82 0.92 -6.18
C ALA A 59 -38.41 2.16 -7.01
N PHE A 60 -38.28 3.32 -6.36
CA PHE A 60 -38.01 4.62 -6.99
C PHE A 60 -36.66 5.23 -6.56
N GLY A 61 -35.81 4.44 -5.91
CA GLY A 61 -34.47 4.85 -5.49
C GLY A 61 -33.51 3.68 -5.33
N ALA A 62 -32.28 3.88 -5.74
CA ALA A 62 -31.14 3.01 -5.51
C ALA A 62 -30.32 3.54 -4.33
N LYS A 63 -30.07 2.69 -3.34
CA LYS A 63 -29.12 2.94 -2.26
C LYS A 63 -27.92 2.04 -2.50
N SER A 64 -26.72 2.60 -2.62
CA SER A 64 -25.49 1.83 -2.64
C SER A 64 -24.71 2.10 -1.38
N ARG A 65 -24.22 1.02 -0.75
CA ARG A 65 -23.33 1.08 0.41
C ARG A 65 -22.09 0.29 0.03
N SER A 66 -20.95 0.97 -0.04
CA SER A 66 -19.66 0.33 -0.27
C SER A 66 -18.83 0.40 1.00
N HIS A 67 -18.23 -0.74 1.34
CA HIS A 67 -17.32 -0.91 2.47
C HIS A 67 -15.96 -1.30 1.91
N GLU A 68 -14.95 -0.45 2.10
CA GLU A 68 -13.58 -0.75 1.71
C GLU A 68 -12.67 -0.69 2.94
N ARG A 69 -11.91 -1.77 3.16
CA ARG A 69 -10.97 -1.89 4.27
C ARG A 69 -9.60 -2.25 3.73
N THR A 70 -8.61 -1.44 4.06
CA THR A 70 -7.21 -1.66 3.67
C THR A 70 -6.36 -1.76 4.93
N GLU A 71 -5.62 -2.86 5.07
CA GLU A 71 -4.70 -3.08 6.18
C GLU A 71 -3.27 -3.14 5.63
N LEU A 72 -2.41 -2.27 6.14
CA LEU A 72 -0.99 -2.26 5.83
C LEU A 72 -0.22 -2.62 7.09
N VAL A 73 0.70 -3.58 7.01
CA VAL A 73 1.60 -3.96 8.09
C VAL A 73 3.03 -3.90 7.58
N VAL A 74 3.93 -3.31 8.35
CA VAL A 74 5.34 -3.14 8.00
C VAL A 74 6.20 -3.94 8.97
N PHE A 75 6.93 -4.91 8.43
CA PHE A 75 7.91 -5.72 9.14
C PHE A 75 9.32 -5.28 8.78
N MET A 76 10.25 -5.42 9.72
CA MET A 76 11.67 -5.18 9.51
C MET A 76 12.48 -6.25 10.25
N THR A 77 13.49 -6.75 9.55
CA THR A 77 14.49 -7.68 10.10
C THR A 77 15.85 -7.00 10.00
N PRO A 78 16.44 -6.53 11.11
CA PRO A 78 17.75 -5.93 11.10
C PRO A 78 18.83 -7.00 10.90
N HIS A 79 19.87 -6.68 10.14
CA HIS A 79 21.06 -7.52 9.99
C HIS A 79 22.31 -6.70 10.26
N VAL A 80 23.15 -7.17 11.19
CA VAL A 80 24.40 -6.54 11.60
C VAL A 80 25.55 -7.20 10.85
N ILE A 81 26.22 -6.43 9.99
CA ILE A 81 27.37 -6.88 9.22
C ILE A 81 28.62 -6.31 9.89
N TYR A 82 29.44 -7.20 10.45
CA TYR A 82 30.67 -6.81 11.17
C TYR A 82 31.89 -6.71 10.26
N ASP A 83 31.82 -7.21 9.02
CA ASP A 83 32.99 -7.44 8.19
C ASP A 83 32.79 -6.90 6.75
N THR A 84 33.74 -6.10 6.28
CA THR A 84 33.72 -5.48 4.94
C THR A 84 34.25 -6.44 3.87
N ASP A 85 34.94 -7.51 4.26
CA ASP A 85 35.56 -8.46 3.35
C ASP A 85 34.55 -9.37 2.62
N GLN A 86 33.29 -9.45 3.09
CA GLN A 86 32.21 -10.22 2.46
C GLN A 86 31.60 -9.55 1.21
N VAL A 87 31.85 -8.25 1.00
CA VAL A 87 31.32 -7.52 -0.18
C VAL A 87 31.97 -8.04 -1.47
N LEU A 88 33.22 -8.50 -1.39
CA LEU A 88 33.94 -9.07 -2.52
C LEU A 88 33.41 -10.47 -2.88
N ASP A 89 33.04 -11.29 -1.89
CA ASP A 89 32.42 -12.62 -2.12
C ASP A 89 31.00 -12.52 -2.69
N ALA A 90 30.22 -11.54 -2.24
CA ALA A 90 28.88 -11.26 -2.77
C ALA A 90 28.91 -10.83 -4.26
N THR A 91 30.00 -10.18 -4.69
CA THR A 91 30.18 -9.74 -6.08
C THR A 91 30.38 -10.92 -7.04
N TRP A 92 30.97 -12.02 -6.56
CA TRP A 92 31.15 -13.25 -7.34
C TRP A 92 29.86 -14.06 -7.46
N GLU A 93 29.08 -14.14 -6.39
CA GLU A 93 27.79 -14.83 -6.42
C GLU A 93 26.77 -14.13 -7.34
N LEU A 94 26.80 -12.79 -7.38
CA LEU A 94 25.95 -12.01 -8.28
C LEU A 94 26.28 -12.29 -9.76
N ARG A 95 27.57 -12.40 -10.11
CA ARG A 95 28.04 -12.73 -11.46
C ARG A 95 27.58 -14.12 -11.91
N THR A 96 27.71 -15.12 -11.05
CA THR A 96 27.35 -16.51 -11.39
C THR A 96 25.84 -16.68 -11.59
N ARG A 97 25.01 -16.00 -10.79
CA ARG A 97 23.54 -16.01 -10.96
C ARG A 97 23.13 -15.33 -12.26
N PHE A 98 23.74 -14.19 -12.60
CA PHE A 98 23.46 -13.49 -13.85
C PHE A 98 23.80 -14.33 -15.09
N GLN A 99 24.92 -15.06 -15.05
CA GLN A 99 25.34 -15.91 -16.16
C GLN A 99 24.39 -17.09 -16.40
N LYS A 100 23.80 -17.62 -15.32
CA LYS A 100 22.80 -18.71 -15.39
C LYS A 100 21.47 -18.25 -15.99
N LEU A 101 21.07 -17.00 -15.75
CA LEU A 101 19.86 -16.42 -16.33
C LEU A 101 19.99 -16.20 -17.84
N GLN A 102 21.15 -15.76 -18.32
CA GLN A 102 21.36 -15.58 -19.77
C GLN A 102 21.27 -16.90 -20.54
N ARG A 103 21.75 -17.98 -19.94
CA ARG A 103 21.70 -19.31 -20.56
C ARG A 103 20.28 -19.88 -20.67
N LEU A 104 19.35 -19.44 -19.80
CA LEU A 104 17.93 -19.85 -19.82
C LEU A 104 17.07 -19.06 -20.81
N ILE A 105 17.55 -17.92 -21.30
CA ILE A 105 16.85 -17.11 -22.32
C ILE A 105 17.32 -17.48 -23.74
N GLN A 106 18.45 -18.20 -23.85
CA GLN A 106 19.06 -18.61 -25.11
C GLN A 106 18.85 -20.09 -25.47
N GLU A 107 18.04 -20.82 -24.69
CA GLU A 107 17.36 -22.06 -25.12
C GLU A 107 15.88 -21.77 -25.36
#